data_AF-A0A9E1L043-F1
#
_entry.id   AF-A0A9E1L043-F1
#
_cell.length_a   1.000
_cell.length_b   1.000
_cell.length_c   1.000
_cell.angle_alpha   90.00
_cell.angle_beta   90.00
_cell.angle_gamma   90.00
#
_symmetry.space_group_name_H-M   'P 1'
#
loop_
_entity.id
_entity.type
_entity.pdbx_description
1 polymer ?
#
loop_
_entity_poly.entity_id
_entity_poly.type
_entity_poly.pdbx_seq_one_letter_code
_entity_poly.pdbx_strand_id
1 'polypeptide(L)'
;MKRYPAVAGRFYSNKCSDLKEDLASMIFEPLKKKQAIGVIVPHAGYIFSGACAGKVYGQVNIPDSVIILGVNHSGRGHAFAVDANESWVTPLGEIEIDDLLRSELLSESKIFKADPGVAKQEHSLEVQVPFIQYLNSKTKILPITISSRNIDQLIAAGRDLAKVVQKYPETLIVASTDMSHFISAQEAEKKDGLAIMQILKKDPEGLLNTVFENHISMCGVSPTAIMLSAANQLGAKKVEQVDYTHSGIVTGDHQEVVAYLGMIVH
;
A
#
# COMPACT_ATOMS: atom_id res chain seq x y z
N MET A 1 -0.82 19.61 12.51
CA MET A 1 -2.23 19.55 12.04
C MET A 1 -2.67 18.10 11.95
N LYS A 2 -3.96 17.82 12.15
CA LYS A 2 -4.53 16.47 12.02
C LYS A 2 -5.23 16.30 10.67
N ARG A 3 -5.04 15.14 10.02
CA ARG A 3 -5.84 14.73 8.85
C ARG A 3 -7.09 13.99 9.32
N TYR A 4 -8.26 14.42 8.86
CA TYR A 4 -9.53 13.72 9.09
C TYR A 4 -9.83 12.74 7.96
N PRO A 5 -10.62 11.68 8.20
CA PRO A 5 -10.89 10.67 7.19
C PRO A 5 -11.72 11.26 6.05
N ALA A 6 -11.32 10.97 4.81
CA ALA A 6 -11.99 11.42 3.60
C ALA A 6 -13.01 10.40 3.07
N VAL A 7 -12.86 9.11 3.42
CA VAL A 7 -13.67 8.02 2.85
C VAL A 7 -14.37 7.12 3.86
N ALA A 8 -14.27 7.42 5.16
CA ALA A 8 -15.08 6.77 6.19
C ALA A 8 -16.59 6.93 5.89
N GLY A 9 -17.33 5.82 5.97
CA GLY A 9 -18.75 5.72 5.61
C GLY A 9 -18.99 5.48 4.11
N ARG A 10 -17.93 5.42 3.30
CA ARG A 10 -17.99 5.10 1.87
C ARG A 10 -17.15 3.88 1.51
N PHE A 11 -15.89 3.87 1.93
CA PHE A 11 -14.96 2.78 1.64
C PHE A 11 -14.89 1.77 2.79
N TYR A 12 -15.15 2.22 4.02
CA TYR A 12 -15.18 1.40 5.22
C TYR A 12 -16.14 2.04 6.24
N SER A 13 -16.59 1.30 7.24
CA SER A 13 -17.54 1.78 8.24
C SER A 13 -17.04 3.00 9.03
N ASN A 14 -17.91 4.01 9.23
CA ASN A 14 -17.57 5.23 9.95
C ASN A 14 -17.76 5.13 11.47
N LYS A 15 -18.38 4.07 11.98
CA LYS A 15 -18.54 3.79 13.41
C LYS A 15 -17.47 2.82 13.90
N CYS A 16 -16.95 3.09 15.09
CA CYS A 16 -15.88 2.28 15.71
C CYS A 16 -16.27 0.80 15.88
N SER A 17 -17.50 0.51 16.33
CA SER A 17 -18.00 -0.86 16.50
C SER A 17 -18.03 -1.62 15.17
N ASP A 18 -18.70 -1.03 14.19
CA ASP A 18 -18.96 -1.65 12.89
C ASP A 18 -17.63 -1.87 12.15
N LEU A 19 -16.71 -0.90 12.22
CA LEU A 19 -15.38 -1.04 11.63
C LEU A 19 -14.55 -2.16 12.29
N LYS A 20 -14.67 -2.36 13.61
CA LYS A 20 -14.00 -3.48 14.30
C LYS A 20 -14.58 -4.82 13.88
N GLU A 21 -15.90 -4.91 13.70
CA GLU A 21 -16.57 -6.12 13.22
C GLU A 21 -16.17 -6.44 11.76
N ASP A 22 -16.17 -5.43 10.89
CA ASP A 22 -15.69 -5.54 9.51
C ASP A 22 -14.27 -6.10 9.50
N LEU A 23 -13.33 -5.47 10.24
CA LEU A 23 -11.94 -5.88 10.29
C LEU A 23 -11.77 -7.30 10.86
N ALA A 24 -12.46 -7.64 11.95
CA ALA A 24 -12.43 -8.98 12.54
C ALA A 24 -12.92 -10.06 11.57
N SER A 25 -13.87 -9.75 10.69
CA SER A 25 -14.38 -10.70 9.70
C SER A 25 -13.42 -10.95 8.53
N MET A 26 -12.51 -10.01 8.25
CA MET A 26 -11.61 -10.04 7.10
C MET A 26 -10.17 -10.45 7.46
N ILE A 27 -9.76 -10.20 8.71
CA ILE A 27 -8.41 -10.51 9.20
C ILE A 27 -8.38 -11.95 9.70
N PHE A 28 -7.59 -12.78 9.04
CA PHE A 28 -7.29 -14.14 9.50
C PHE A 28 -5.88 -14.20 10.09
N GLU A 29 -5.78 -14.42 11.39
CA GLU A 29 -4.51 -14.50 12.11
C GLU A 29 -4.08 -15.96 12.30
N PRO A 30 -3.02 -16.43 11.62
CA PRO A 30 -2.45 -17.74 11.90
C PRO A 30 -1.72 -17.74 13.24
N LEU A 31 -1.50 -18.93 13.83
CA LEU A 31 -0.77 -19.10 15.09
C LEU A 31 0.63 -18.46 15.09
N LYS A 32 1.26 -18.39 13.91
CA LYS A 32 2.57 -17.76 13.72
C LYS A 32 2.52 -16.76 12.58
N LYS A 33 2.64 -15.48 12.92
CA LYS A 33 2.81 -14.38 11.98
C LYS A 33 4.23 -14.36 11.40
N LYS A 34 4.33 -13.87 10.18
CA LYS A 34 5.57 -13.73 9.41
C LYS A 34 6.18 -12.35 9.70
N GLN A 35 7.50 -12.29 9.77
CA GLN A 35 8.21 -11.02 9.63
C GLN A 35 8.26 -10.69 8.13
N ALA A 36 7.85 -9.50 7.76
CA ALA A 36 7.83 -9.06 6.37
C ALA A 36 8.59 -7.74 6.22
N ILE A 37 9.31 -7.58 5.12
CA ILE A 37 9.92 -6.31 4.73
C ILE A 37 8.85 -5.39 4.15
N GLY A 38 7.93 -5.96 3.37
CA GLY A 38 6.83 -5.21 2.80
C GLY A 38 5.64 -6.07 2.43
N VAL A 39 4.52 -5.41 2.16
CA VAL A 39 3.28 -6.03 1.70
C VAL A 39 2.70 -5.26 0.52
N ILE A 40 2.00 -5.97 -0.36
CA ILE A 40 1.23 -5.38 -1.45
C ILE A 40 -0.23 -5.68 -1.17
N VAL A 41 -1.06 -4.65 -1.11
CA VAL A 41 -2.46 -4.75 -0.69
C VAL A 41 -3.36 -3.79 -1.49
N PRO A 42 -4.62 -4.16 -1.75
CA PRO A 42 -5.57 -3.35 -2.50
C PRO A 42 -6.15 -2.20 -1.68
N HIS A 43 -6.77 -1.23 -2.36
CA HIS A 43 -7.34 -0.04 -1.75
C HIS A 43 -8.74 0.37 -2.22
N ALA A 44 -9.46 -0.50 -2.92
CA ALA A 44 -10.91 -0.34 -3.09
C ALA A 44 -11.67 -0.39 -1.75
N GLY A 45 -12.99 -0.15 -1.79
CA GLY A 45 -13.83 -0.27 -0.61
C GLY A 45 -13.79 -1.68 0.00
N TYR A 46 -13.89 -1.78 1.33
CA TYR A 46 -13.69 -3.01 2.11
C TYR A 46 -14.62 -4.15 1.66
N ILE A 47 -15.85 -3.83 1.26
CA ILE A 47 -16.79 -4.80 0.71
C ILE A 47 -16.24 -5.57 -0.51
N PHE A 48 -15.33 -4.96 -1.28
CA PHE A 48 -14.72 -5.56 -2.45
C PHE A 48 -13.34 -6.16 -2.17
N SER A 49 -12.44 -5.38 -1.57
CA SER A 49 -11.02 -5.71 -1.48
C SER A 49 -10.52 -5.98 -0.06
N GLY A 50 -11.34 -5.70 0.96
CA GLY A 50 -10.94 -5.77 2.36
C GLY A 50 -10.56 -7.18 2.80
N ALA A 51 -11.23 -8.21 2.29
CA ALA A 51 -10.87 -9.61 2.56
C ALA A 51 -9.47 -9.97 2.01
N CYS A 52 -9.11 -9.45 0.83
CA CYS A 52 -7.78 -9.64 0.25
C CYS A 52 -6.70 -8.95 1.11
N ALA A 53 -6.94 -7.69 1.52
CA ALA A 53 -6.03 -6.97 2.42
C ALA A 53 -5.91 -7.64 3.80
N GLY A 54 -7.03 -8.07 4.39
CA GLY A 54 -7.10 -8.73 5.68
C GLY A 54 -6.36 -10.06 5.74
N LYS A 55 -6.40 -10.87 4.66
CA LYS A 55 -5.58 -12.09 4.53
C LYS A 55 -4.08 -11.82 4.56
N VAL A 56 -3.63 -10.69 4.01
CA VAL A 56 -2.21 -10.30 4.01
C VAL A 56 -1.81 -9.77 5.39
N TYR A 57 -2.53 -8.76 5.88
CA TYR A 57 -2.23 -8.14 7.17
C TYR A 57 -2.30 -9.12 8.34
N GLY A 58 -3.28 -10.03 8.33
CA GLY A 58 -3.41 -11.06 9.37
C GLY A 58 -2.22 -12.01 9.44
N GLN A 59 -1.48 -12.20 8.35
CA GLN A 59 -0.33 -13.11 8.27
C GLN A 59 1.00 -12.47 8.67
N VAL A 60 1.08 -11.15 8.83
CA VAL A 60 2.34 -10.44 9.11
C VAL A 60 2.32 -9.74 10.47
N ASN A 61 3.49 -9.58 11.07
CA ASN A 61 3.64 -8.70 12.21
C ASN A 61 3.52 -7.24 11.75
N ILE A 62 2.68 -6.46 12.44
CA ILE A 62 2.59 -5.01 12.24
C ILE A 62 3.52 -4.35 13.28
N PRO A 63 4.67 -3.81 12.86
CA PRO A 63 5.64 -3.22 13.77
C PRO A 63 5.18 -1.83 14.23
N ASP A 64 5.98 -1.18 15.07
CA ASP A 64 5.69 0.15 15.60
C ASP A 64 5.81 1.27 14.55
N SER A 65 6.44 1.01 13.39
CA SER A 65 6.58 1.96 12.29
C SER A 65 6.15 1.36 10.95
N VAL A 66 5.22 2.00 10.25
CA VAL A 66 4.73 1.55 8.94
C VAL A 66 4.81 2.66 7.91
N ILE A 67 5.56 2.44 6.83
CA ILE A 67 5.59 3.34 5.67
C ILE A 67 4.50 2.90 4.71
N ILE A 68 3.59 3.80 4.34
CA ILE A 68 2.51 3.50 3.40
C ILE A 68 2.77 4.27 2.10
N LEU A 69 3.06 3.54 1.03
CA LEU A 69 3.22 4.07 -0.32
C LEU A 69 1.90 3.94 -1.07
N GLY A 70 1.38 5.06 -1.55
CA GLY A 70 0.14 5.13 -2.31
C GLY A 70 0.32 5.94 -3.59
N VAL A 71 -0.55 5.70 -4.56
CA VAL A 71 -0.62 6.57 -5.74
C VAL A 71 -1.22 7.91 -5.34
N ASN A 72 -0.84 8.98 -6.03
CA ASN A 72 -1.50 10.28 -5.94
C ASN A 72 -2.53 10.40 -7.08
N HIS A 73 -3.79 10.08 -6.80
CA HIS A 73 -4.88 10.16 -7.77
C HIS A 73 -5.21 11.60 -8.18
N SER A 74 -4.89 12.59 -7.34
CA SER A 74 -5.18 14.00 -7.63
C SER A 74 -4.19 14.62 -8.63
N GLY A 75 -2.99 14.07 -8.74
CA GLY A 75 -1.88 14.62 -9.51
C GLY A 75 -1.34 15.96 -8.99
N ARG A 76 -1.80 16.46 -7.84
CA ARG A 76 -1.38 17.74 -7.25
C ARG A 76 -0.25 17.54 -6.23
N GLY A 77 0.55 18.58 -6.02
CA GLY A 77 1.65 18.55 -5.04
C GLY A 77 2.94 17.96 -5.62
N HIS A 78 3.85 17.53 -4.74
CA HIS A 78 5.12 16.93 -5.16
C HIS A 78 4.93 15.51 -5.73
N ALA A 79 5.81 15.12 -6.66
CA ALA A 79 5.74 13.80 -7.29
C ALA A 79 6.05 12.63 -6.34
N PHE A 80 6.77 12.93 -5.25
CA PHE A 80 7.13 12.05 -4.15
C PHE A 80 6.87 12.81 -2.84
N ALA A 81 5.62 12.79 -2.40
CA ALA A 81 5.17 13.68 -1.34
C ALA A 81 4.95 12.90 -0.04
N VAL A 82 5.71 13.27 0.99
CA VAL A 82 5.67 12.71 2.33
C VAL A 82 4.72 13.53 3.19
N ASP A 83 3.76 12.87 3.84
CA ASP A 83 2.76 13.57 4.63
C ASP A 83 3.41 14.37 5.79
N ALA A 84 3.08 15.66 5.85
CA ALA A 84 3.60 16.59 6.85
C ALA A 84 2.60 16.91 7.98
N ASN A 85 1.54 16.12 8.13
CA ASN A 85 0.63 16.23 9.28
C ASN A 85 1.28 15.61 10.53
N GLU A 86 0.68 15.83 11.70
CA GLU A 86 1.12 15.25 12.97
C GLU A 86 0.47 13.88 13.21
N SER A 87 -0.77 13.73 12.75
CA SER A 87 -1.56 12.53 12.97
C SER A 87 -2.73 12.45 12.00
N TRP A 88 -3.26 11.24 11.86
CA TRP A 88 -4.49 10.96 11.13
C TRP A 88 -5.57 10.48 12.10
N VAL A 89 -6.82 10.85 11.82
CA VAL A 89 -7.99 10.42 12.58
C VAL A 89 -8.71 9.34 11.79
N THR A 90 -9.04 8.23 12.46
CA THR A 90 -9.93 7.19 11.93
C THR A 90 -11.09 6.96 12.91
N PRO A 91 -12.12 6.17 12.55
CA PRO A 91 -13.13 5.74 13.50
C PRO A 91 -12.59 4.90 14.68
N LEU A 92 -11.39 4.32 14.57
CA LEU A 92 -10.74 3.58 15.66
C LEU A 92 -9.96 4.50 16.61
N GLY A 93 -9.77 5.77 16.24
CA GLY A 93 -9.02 6.75 17.01
C GLY A 93 -7.93 7.42 16.17
N GLU A 94 -7.07 8.15 16.86
CA GLU A 94 -5.94 8.85 16.25
C GLU A 94 -4.75 7.89 16.06
N ILE A 95 -4.00 8.10 14.99
CA ILE A 95 -2.72 7.43 14.71
C ILE A 95 -1.67 8.48 14.36
N GLU A 96 -0.50 8.40 14.99
CA GLU A 96 0.56 9.39 14.83
C GLU A 96 1.34 9.20 13.54
N ILE A 97 1.85 10.31 12.99
CA ILE A 97 2.87 10.27 11.94
C ILE A 97 4.23 9.95 12.59
N ASP A 98 5.02 9.10 11.93
CA ASP A 98 6.38 8.81 12.35
C ASP A 98 7.33 9.95 11.95
N ASP A 99 7.42 10.95 12.82
CA ASP A 99 8.25 12.14 12.63
C ASP A 99 9.74 11.82 12.55
N LEU A 100 10.20 10.75 13.19
CA LEU A 100 11.58 10.30 13.12
C LEU A 100 11.90 9.76 11.74
N LEU A 101 11.11 8.81 11.24
CA LEU A 101 11.28 8.27 9.88
C LEU A 101 11.09 9.36 8.81
N ARG A 102 10.15 10.28 8.99
CA ARG A 102 9.96 11.43 8.10
C ARG A 102 11.24 12.26 8.01
N SER A 103 11.81 12.63 9.15
CA SER A 103 12.99 13.49 9.21
C SER A 103 14.21 12.80 8.59
N GLU A 104 14.40 11.52 8.87
CA GLU A 104 15.47 10.71 8.27
C GLU A 104 15.31 10.60 6.75
N LEU A 105 14.10 10.36 6.25
CA LEU A 105 13.84 10.25 4.81
C LEU A 105 14.07 11.56 4.06
N LEU A 106 13.62 12.68 4.62
CA LEU A 106 13.81 14.00 4.02
C LEU A 106 15.27 14.48 4.07
N SER A 107 16.05 13.97 5.03
CA SER A 107 17.49 14.23 5.13
C SER A 107 18.29 13.37 4.14
N GLU A 108 17.96 12.08 4.04
CA GLU A 108 18.65 11.13 3.15
C GLU A 108 18.36 11.41 1.67
N SER A 109 17.11 11.75 1.33
CA SER A 109 16.68 11.83 -0.06
C SER A 109 16.36 13.24 -0.51
N LYS A 110 16.92 13.64 -1.65
CA LYS A 110 16.53 14.87 -2.34
C LYS A 110 15.23 14.73 -3.13
N ILE A 111 14.74 13.51 -3.35
CA ILE A 111 13.55 13.18 -4.16
C ILE A 111 12.29 13.47 -3.35
N PHE A 112 12.22 12.96 -2.13
CA PHE A 112 11.06 13.12 -1.26
C PHE A 112 10.93 14.56 -0.75
N LYS A 113 9.68 15.05 -0.68
CA LYS A 113 9.35 16.39 -0.16
C LYS A 113 8.18 16.31 0.81
N ALA A 114 8.26 17.07 1.89
CA ALA A 114 7.16 17.20 2.84
C ALA A 114 5.98 17.97 2.20
N ASP A 115 4.77 17.45 2.34
CA ASP A 115 3.54 18.08 1.86
C ASP A 115 2.36 17.73 2.79
N PRO A 116 1.77 18.69 3.52
CA PRO A 116 0.63 18.43 4.40
C PRO A 116 -0.70 18.29 3.64
N GLY A 117 -0.76 18.72 2.37
CA GLY A 117 -1.97 18.79 1.58
C GLY A 117 -2.22 17.57 0.69
N VAL A 118 -1.16 16.90 0.25
CA VAL A 118 -1.24 15.83 -0.76
C VAL A 118 -2.10 14.65 -0.33
N ALA A 119 -2.05 14.29 0.96
CA ALA A 119 -2.79 13.15 1.45
C ALA A 119 -4.25 13.49 1.77
N LYS A 120 -4.64 14.77 1.90
CA LYS A 120 -5.92 15.20 2.48
C LYS A 120 -7.17 14.54 1.87
N GLN A 121 -7.14 14.17 0.59
CA GLN A 121 -8.22 13.47 -0.10
C GLN A 121 -7.77 12.13 -0.71
N GLU A 122 -6.53 11.71 -0.46
CA GLU A 122 -5.98 10.48 -1.05
C GLU A 122 -6.42 9.26 -0.24
N HIS A 123 -7.25 8.43 -0.88
CA HIS A 123 -7.85 7.27 -0.24
C HIS A 123 -6.93 6.04 -0.28
N SER A 124 -6.01 5.95 -1.25
CA SER A 124 -5.13 4.79 -1.41
C SER A 124 -4.30 4.52 -0.15
N LEU A 125 -3.97 5.57 0.60
CA LEU A 125 -3.28 5.49 1.88
C LEU A 125 -4.24 5.23 3.04
N GLU A 126 -5.37 5.96 3.08
CA GLU A 126 -6.32 5.97 4.21
C GLU A 126 -6.92 4.60 4.50
N VAL A 127 -7.32 3.87 3.46
CA VAL A 127 -7.94 2.55 3.59
C VAL A 127 -7.02 1.48 4.19
N GLN A 128 -5.71 1.73 4.25
CA GLN A 128 -4.75 0.83 4.89
C GLN A 128 -4.70 1.03 6.41
N VAL A 129 -4.99 2.24 6.86
CA VAL A 129 -4.77 2.67 8.24
C VAL A 129 -5.62 1.89 9.25
N PRO A 130 -6.91 1.60 9.03
CA PRO A 130 -7.68 0.84 10.01
C PRO A 130 -7.17 -0.58 10.23
N PHE A 131 -6.67 -1.26 9.18
CA PHE A 131 -6.06 -2.58 9.33
C PHE A 131 -4.82 -2.53 10.23
N ILE A 132 -3.93 -1.56 9.97
CA ILE A 132 -2.70 -1.34 10.74
C ILE A 132 -3.04 -1.03 12.20
N GLN A 133 -3.94 -0.07 12.44
CA GLN A 133 -4.31 0.39 13.78
C GLN A 133 -5.03 -0.69 14.59
N TYR A 134 -5.84 -1.55 13.94
CA TYR A 134 -6.53 -2.65 14.59
C TYR A 134 -5.56 -3.75 15.06
N LEU A 135 -4.55 -4.06 14.24
CA LEU A 135 -3.56 -5.10 14.54
C LEU A 135 -2.46 -4.65 15.49
N ASN A 136 -2.07 -3.38 15.45
CA ASN A 136 -1.17 -2.77 16.41
C ASN A 136 -1.53 -1.29 16.63
N SER A 137 -2.16 -1.00 17.76
CA SER A 137 -2.62 0.35 18.12
C SER A 137 -1.51 1.33 18.51
N LYS A 138 -0.26 0.85 18.68
CA LYS A 138 0.91 1.69 18.99
C LYS A 138 1.66 2.14 17.74
N THR A 139 1.31 1.59 16.58
CA THR A 139 1.96 1.89 15.30
C THR A 139 1.90 3.37 14.97
N LYS A 140 3.01 3.91 14.48
CA LYS A 140 3.11 5.19 13.78
C LYS A 140 3.21 4.95 12.29
N ILE A 141 2.66 5.85 11.49
CA ILE A 141 2.66 5.71 10.03
C ILE A 141 3.47 6.81 9.36
N LEU A 142 4.08 6.48 8.21
CA LEU A 142 4.66 7.45 7.30
C LEU A 142 3.99 7.33 5.94
N PRO A 143 2.90 8.07 5.69
CA PRO A 143 2.19 8.07 4.42
C PRO A 143 2.97 8.85 3.36
N ILE A 144 3.12 8.26 2.18
CA ILE A 144 3.83 8.85 1.05
C ILE A 144 3.01 8.62 -0.22
N THR A 145 2.72 9.70 -0.94
CA THR A 145 2.04 9.64 -2.23
C THR A 145 3.02 9.77 -3.39
N ILE A 146 2.77 9.02 -4.46
CA ILE A 146 3.63 8.94 -5.63
C ILE A 146 2.81 9.23 -6.88
N SER A 147 3.19 10.25 -7.65
CA SER A 147 2.66 10.50 -9.01
C SER A 147 3.71 10.33 -10.11
N SER A 148 4.99 10.19 -9.76
CA SER A 148 6.04 10.00 -10.76
C SER A 148 5.86 8.67 -11.51
N ARG A 149 6.17 8.72 -12.81
CA ARG A 149 6.30 7.54 -13.69
C ARG A 149 7.71 7.41 -14.25
N ASN A 150 8.66 8.24 -13.81
CA ASN A 150 10.04 8.17 -14.26
C ASN A 150 10.75 7.00 -13.56
N ILE A 151 11.16 5.99 -14.33
CA ILE A 151 11.72 4.73 -13.81
C ILE A 151 12.96 5.01 -12.94
N ASP A 152 13.93 5.79 -13.43
CA ASP A 152 15.16 6.09 -12.69
C ASP A 152 14.89 6.75 -11.34
N GLN A 153 13.94 7.69 -11.29
CA GLN A 153 13.52 8.33 -10.05
C GLN A 153 12.85 7.35 -9.08
N LEU A 154 12.01 6.44 -9.58
CA LEU A 154 11.33 5.44 -8.75
C LEU A 154 12.34 4.45 -8.15
N ILE A 155 13.30 3.98 -8.94
CA ILE A 155 14.37 3.09 -8.45
C ILE A 155 15.32 3.83 -7.49
N ALA A 156 15.63 5.10 -7.75
CA ALA A 156 16.39 5.92 -6.81
C ALA A 156 15.65 6.13 -5.48
N ALA A 157 14.34 6.43 -5.53
CA ALA A 157 13.50 6.60 -4.35
C ALA A 157 13.44 5.33 -3.49
N GLY A 158 13.33 4.15 -4.12
CA GLY A 158 13.37 2.87 -3.40
C GLY A 158 14.72 2.62 -2.72
N ARG A 159 15.83 2.98 -3.37
CA ARG A 159 17.18 2.88 -2.76
C ARG A 159 17.34 3.82 -1.56
N ASP A 160 16.87 5.06 -1.66
CA ASP A 160 16.93 6.01 -0.54
C ASP A 160 16.05 5.53 0.62
N LEU A 161 14.85 5.02 0.33
CA LEU A 161 13.95 4.43 1.32
C LEU A 161 14.61 3.26 2.06
N ALA A 162 15.30 2.37 1.34
CA ALA A 162 16.01 1.24 1.95
C ALA A 162 17.09 1.69 2.94
N LYS A 163 17.88 2.72 2.62
CA LYS A 163 18.92 3.23 3.53
C LYS A 163 18.34 3.73 4.85
N VAL A 164 17.16 4.38 4.80
CA VAL A 164 16.44 4.81 6.00
C VAL A 164 15.98 3.59 6.78
N VAL A 165 15.27 2.65 6.13
CA VAL A 165 14.73 1.44 6.78
C VAL A 165 15.83 0.55 7.37
N GLN A 166 17.03 0.50 6.79
CA GLN A 166 18.17 -0.22 7.37
C GLN A 166 18.55 0.25 8.79
N LYS A 167 18.32 1.54 9.10
CA LYS A 167 18.56 2.09 10.44
C LYS A 167 17.43 1.75 11.43
N TYR A 168 16.26 1.36 10.93
CA TYR A 168 15.03 1.10 11.68
C TYR A 168 14.41 -0.25 11.25
N PRO A 169 15.04 -1.39 11.60
CA PRO A 169 14.69 -2.71 11.07
C PRO A 169 13.27 -3.17 11.44
N GLU A 170 12.65 -2.57 12.46
CA GLU A 170 11.24 -2.76 12.82
C GLU A 170 10.33 -1.81 12.02
N THR A 171 10.50 -1.77 10.68
CA THR A 171 9.66 -0.97 9.78
C THR A 171 9.07 -1.84 8.69
N LEU A 172 7.75 -1.74 8.48
CA LEU A 172 7.06 -2.40 7.37
C LEU A 172 6.78 -1.40 6.25
N ILE A 173 7.01 -1.81 4.99
CA ILE A 173 6.67 -1.01 3.81
C ILE A 173 5.39 -1.55 3.15
N VAL A 174 4.31 -0.79 3.20
CA VAL A 174 3.05 -1.12 2.54
C VAL A 174 3.02 -0.45 1.16
N ALA A 175 2.90 -1.24 0.09
CA ALA A 175 2.59 -0.76 -1.25
C ALA A 175 1.09 -0.94 -1.53
N SER A 176 0.37 0.16 -1.60
CA SER A 176 -1.07 0.18 -1.81
C SER A 176 -1.42 0.24 -3.30
N THR A 177 -2.08 -0.78 -3.83
CA THR A 177 -2.42 -0.89 -5.25
C THR A 177 -3.61 -1.81 -5.52
N ASP A 178 -4.56 -1.34 -6.31
CA ASP A 178 -5.43 -2.21 -7.10
C ASP A 178 -4.73 -2.59 -8.43
N MET A 179 -5.20 -3.64 -9.09
CA MET A 179 -4.62 -4.17 -10.33
C MET A 179 -5.39 -3.63 -11.56
N SER A 180 -5.80 -4.47 -12.51
CA SER A 180 -6.57 -4.01 -13.67
C SER A 180 -7.96 -3.49 -13.31
N HIS A 181 -8.42 -2.47 -14.03
CA HIS A 181 -9.70 -1.79 -13.87
C HIS A 181 -10.55 -1.87 -15.14
N PHE A 182 -11.86 -2.08 -14.96
CA PHE A 182 -12.92 -1.96 -15.97
C PHE A 182 -12.69 -2.78 -17.24
N ILE A 183 -12.20 -4.00 -17.05
CA ILE A 183 -12.08 -5.04 -18.09
C ILE A 183 -12.66 -6.35 -17.55
N SER A 184 -12.85 -7.33 -18.44
CA SER A 184 -13.37 -8.64 -18.00
C SER A 184 -12.41 -9.32 -17.04
N ALA A 185 -12.93 -10.13 -16.11
CA ALA A 185 -12.11 -10.88 -15.15
C ALA A 185 -11.04 -11.75 -15.84
N GLN A 186 -11.39 -12.35 -16.99
CA GLN A 186 -10.46 -13.15 -17.77
C GLN A 186 -9.34 -12.30 -18.39
N GLU A 187 -9.66 -11.08 -18.85
CA GLU A 187 -8.64 -10.18 -19.39
C GLU A 187 -7.73 -9.62 -18.27
N ALA A 188 -8.32 -9.27 -17.13
CA ALA A 188 -7.58 -8.87 -15.93
C ALA A 188 -6.57 -9.95 -15.51
N GLU A 189 -7.00 -11.21 -15.37
CA GLU A 189 -6.12 -12.32 -15.02
C GLU A 189 -4.92 -12.46 -15.97
N LYS A 190 -5.15 -12.32 -17.29
CA LYS A 190 -4.06 -12.40 -18.29
C LYS A 190 -3.09 -11.23 -18.16
N LYS A 191 -3.59 -10.00 -18.08
CA LYS A 191 -2.76 -8.78 -18.00
C LYS A 191 -2.03 -8.71 -16.66
N ASP A 192 -2.75 -8.86 -15.57
CA ASP A 192 -2.21 -8.78 -14.21
C ASP A 192 -1.21 -9.90 -13.95
N GLY A 193 -1.40 -11.08 -14.55
CA GLY A 193 -0.43 -12.18 -14.51
C GLY A 193 0.97 -11.77 -14.99
N LEU A 194 1.07 -10.87 -15.98
CA LEU A 194 2.36 -10.35 -16.46
C LEU A 194 3.04 -9.49 -15.38
N ALA A 195 2.29 -8.57 -14.75
CA ALA A 195 2.80 -7.72 -13.68
C ALA A 195 3.16 -8.53 -12.42
N ILE A 196 2.29 -9.44 -12.01
CA ILE A 196 2.48 -10.39 -10.90
C ILE A 196 3.78 -11.17 -11.08
N MET A 197 4.09 -11.63 -12.29
CA MET A 197 5.33 -12.36 -12.55
C MET A 197 6.58 -11.52 -12.25
N GLN A 198 6.57 -10.22 -12.57
CA GLN A 198 7.69 -9.34 -12.27
C GLN A 198 7.81 -9.05 -10.77
N ILE A 199 6.67 -8.90 -10.09
CA ILE A 199 6.63 -8.76 -8.63
C ILE A 199 7.24 -10.01 -7.96
N LEU A 200 6.85 -11.22 -8.40
CA LEU A 200 7.40 -12.48 -7.87
C LEU A 200 8.92 -12.62 -8.11
N LYS A 201 9.41 -12.12 -9.25
CA LYS A 201 10.85 -12.04 -9.55
C LYS A 201 11.59 -10.96 -8.76
N LYS A 202 10.86 -10.09 -8.05
CA LYS A 202 11.38 -8.89 -7.39
C LYS A 202 12.07 -7.95 -8.39
N ASP A 203 11.50 -7.79 -9.58
CA ASP A 203 12.05 -6.96 -10.66
C ASP A 203 11.26 -5.64 -10.77
N PRO A 204 11.68 -4.56 -10.09
CA PRO A 204 10.96 -3.30 -10.09
C PRO A 204 10.99 -2.59 -11.46
N GLU A 205 12.09 -2.67 -12.20
CA GLU A 205 12.20 -2.08 -13.54
C GLU A 205 11.38 -2.88 -14.55
N GLY A 206 11.48 -4.22 -14.51
CA GLY A 206 10.68 -5.13 -15.29
C GLY A 206 9.18 -4.95 -15.05
N LEU A 207 8.76 -4.72 -13.80
CA LEU A 207 7.38 -4.40 -13.46
C LEU A 207 6.91 -3.11 -14.13
N LEU A 208 7.68 -2.02 -13.99
CA LEU A 208 7.35 -0.72 -14.58
C LEU A 208 7.23 -0.82 -16.10
N ASN A 209 8.22 -1.41 -16.77
CA ASN A 209 8.21 -1.61 -18.22
C ASN A 209 7.01 -2.47 -18.65
N THR A 210 6.78 -3.61 -17.99
CA THR A 210 5.68 -4.51 -18.30
C THR A 210 4.32 -3.79 -18.22
N VAL A 211 4.08 -3.05 -17.13
CA VAL A 211 2.81 -2.33 -16.93
C VAL A 211 2.63 -1.21 -17.94
N PHE A 212 3.68 -0.46 -18.25
CA PHE A 212 3.61 0.67 -19.18
C PHE A 212 3.44 0.23 -20.63
N GLU A 213 4.19 -0.78 -21.07
CA GLU A 213 4.15 -1.30 -22.45
C GLU A 213 2.87 -2.08 -22.75
N ASN A 214 2.35 -2.83 -21.77
CA ASN A 214 1.11 -3.62 -21.93
C ASN A 214 -0.16 -2.84 -21.54
N HIS A 215 -0.03 -1.55 -21.20
CA HIS A 215 -1.13 -0.69 -20.77
C HIS A 215 -2.00 -1.31 -19.66
N ILE A 216 -1.34 -1.94 -18.67
CA ILE A 216 -2.04 -2.52 -17.51
C ILE A 216 -2.47 -1.37 -16.60
N SER A 217 -3.74 -1.32 -16.21
CA SER A 217 -4.32 -0.21 -15.43
C SER A 217 -4.04 -0.29 -13.92
N MET A 218 -2.99 -1.02 -13.51
CA MET A 218 -2.52 -1.10 -12.13
C MET A 218 -2.21 0.29 -11.58
N CYS A 219 -3.02 0.76 -10.62
CA CYS A 219 -2.97 2.15 -10.15
C CYS A 219 -1.72 2.46 -9.31
N GLY A 220 -1.23 1.50 -8.53
CA GLY A 220 -0.11 1.64 -7.61
C GLY A 220 1.20 1.02 -8.11
N VAL A 221 1.41 0.89 -9.42
CA VAL A 221 2.65 0.33 -9.98
C VAL A 221 3.91 1.07 -9.50
N SER A 222 3.87 2.41 -9.42
CA SER A 222 4.98 3.22 -8.94
C SER A 222 5.29 2.96 -7.45
N PRO A 223 4.31 3.04 -6.52
CA PRO A 223 4.47 2.56 -5.14
C PRO A 223 5.06 1.15 -5.01
N THR A 224 4.54 0.19 -5.78
CA THR A 224 5.00 -1.20 -5.74
C THR A 224 6.46 -1.33 -6.20
N ALA A 225 6.85 -0.64 -7.28
CA ALA A 225 8.22 -0.66 -7.76
C ALA A 225 9.20 -0.03 -6.75
N ILE A 226 8.83 1.07 -6.09
CA ILE A 226 9.63 1.68 -5.01
C ILE A 226 9.82 0.67 -3.88
N MET A 227 8.74 0.01 -3.42
CA MET A 227 8.81 -0.98 -2.35
C MET A 227 9.69 -2.17 -2.74
N LEU A 228 9.54 -2.73 -3.95
CA LEU A 228 10.38 -3.84 -4.42
C LEU A 228 11.86 -3.44 -4.53
N SER A 229 12.14 -2.25 -5.04
CA SER A 229 13.50 -1.70 -5.08
C SER A 229 14.08 -1.57 -3.66
N ALA A 230 13.29 -1.10 -2.69
CA ALA A 230 13.73 -0.98 -1.32
C ALA A 230 13.97 -2.37 -0.69
N ALA A 231 13.01 -3.29 -0.86
CA ALA A 231 13.06 -4.63 -0.31
C ALA A 231 14.26 -5.43 -0.82
N ASN A 232 14.61 -5.30 -2.11
CA ASN A 232 15.81 -5.92 -2.67
C ASN A 232 17.09 -5.45 -1.97
N GLN A 233 17.21 -4.15 -1.69
CA GLN A 233 18.36 -3.59 -0.97
C GLN A 233 18.36 -3.99 0.51
N LEU A 234 17.19 -4.26 1.10
CA LEU A 234 17.02 -4.81 2.44
C LEU A 234 17.26 -6.33 2.49
N GLY A 235 17.56 -6.96 1.35
CA GLY A 235 17.94 -8.36 1.27
C GLY A 235 16.77 -9.34 1.11
N ALA A 236 15.62 -8.87 0.63
CA ALA A 236 14.42 -9.69 0.39
C ALA A 236 14.76 -10.98 -0.38
N LYS A 237 14.29 -12.10 0.17
CA LYS A 237 14.52 -13.45 -0.37
C LYS A 237 13.42 -13.85 -1.32
N LYS A 238 12.16 -13.59 -0.97
CA LYS A 238 11.02 -14.07 -1.76
C LYS A 238 9.83 -13.14 -1.67
N VAL A 239 8.96 -13.24 -2.67
CA VAL A 239 7.60 -12.70 -2.62
C VAL A 239 6.64 -13.87 -2.63
N GLU A 240 5.65 -13.80 -1.76
CA GLU A 240 4.59 -14.79 -1.61
C GLU A 240 3.26 -14.16 -2.02
N GLN A 241 2.60 -14.75 -3.01
CA GLN A 241 1.22 -14.39 -3.34
C GLN A 241 0.28 -15.02 -2.32
N VAL A 242 -0.48 -14.18 -1.63
CA VAL A 242 -1.47 -14.59 -0.62
C VAL A 242 -2.84 -14.74 -1.24
N ASP A 243 -3.23 -13.80 -2.10
CA ASP A 243 -4.55 -13.79 -2.73
C ASP A 243 -4.52 -13.05 -4.07
N TYR A 244 -5.39 -13.45 -4.97
CA TYR A 244 -5.73 -12.69 -6.18
C TYR A 244 -7.22 -12.88 -6.46
N THR A 245 -7.94 -11.77 -6.52
CA THR A 245 -9.41 -11.77 -6.64
C THR A 245 -9.87 -10.52 -7.38
N HIS A 246 -11.17 -10.29 -7.52
CA HIS A 246 -11.71 -9.13 -8.21
C HIS A 246 -13.13 -8.77 -7.75
N SER A 247 -13.57 -7.55 -8.02
CA SER A 247 -14.90 -7.03 -7.62
C SER A 247 -16.07 -7.91 -8.09
N GLY A 248 -15.95 -8.53 -9.27
CA GLY A 248 -16.95 -9.45 -9.81
C GLY A 248 -17.34 -10.63 -8.91
N ILE A 249 -16.47 -11.05 -7.98
CA ILE A 249 -16.80 -12.09 -6.98
C ILE A 249 -17.91 -11.60 -6.04
N VAL A 250 -17.97 -10.30 -5.78
CA VAL A 250 -18.95 -9.67 -4.88
C VAL A 250 -20.19 -9.22 -5.65
N THR A 251 -20.01 -8.64 -6.84
CA THR A 251 -21.13 -8.08 -7.63
C THR A 251 -21.84 -9.12 -8.49
N GLY A 252 -21.18 -10.24 -8.82
CA GLY A 252 -21.64 -11.20 -9.84
C GLY A 252 -21.39 -10.75 -11.28
N ASP A 253 -20.88 -9.54 -11.49
CA ASP A 253 -20.51 -9.02 -12.81
C ASP A 253 -19.03 -9.24 -13.10
N HIS A 254 -18.74 -10.11 -14.06
CA HIS A 254 -17.38 -10.48 -14.47
C HIS A 254 -16.93 -9.77 -15.76
N GLN A 255 -17.74 -8.88 -16.34
CA GLN A 255 -17.42 -8.19 -17.58
C GLN A 255 -16.63 -6.89 -17.36
N GLU A 256 -16.87 -6.20 -16.24
CA GLU A 256 -16.15 -4.98 -15.86
C GLU A 256 -15.74 -5.04 -14.39
N VAL A 257 -14.54 -5.57 -14.13
CA VAL A 257 -14.03 -5.77 -12.77
C VAL A 257 -12.90 -4.81 -12.41
N VAL A 258 -12.68 -4.64 -11.10
CA VAL A 258 -11.40 -4.18 -10.56
C VAL A 258 -10.74 -5.39 -9.88
N ALA A 259 -9.51 -5.70 -10.27
CA ALA A 259 -8.75 -6.82 -9.71
C ALA A 259 -7.90 -6.40 -8.52
N TYR A 260 -7.70 -7.35 -7.59
CA TYR A 260 -7.06 -7.12 -6.30
C TYR A 260 -5.98 -8.17 -6.07
N LEU A 261 -4.83 -7.72 -5.57
CA LEU A 261 -3.68 -8.56 -5.30
C LEU A 261 -3.22 -8.39 -3.86
N GLY A 262 -2.99 -9.52 -3.18
CA GLY A 262 -2.40 -9.57 -1.85
C GLY A 262 -1.07 -10.30 -1.88
N MET A 263 0.02 -9.66 -1.48
CA MET A 263 1.34 -10.29 -1.41
C MET A 263 2.15 -9.89 -0.17
N ILE A 264 3.08 -10.76 0.22
CA ILE A 264 4.05 -10.55 1.30
C ILE A 264 5.47 -10.65 0.72
N VAL A 265 6.32 -9.68 1.03
CA VAL A 265 7.74 -9.66 0.68
C VAL A 265 8.57 -9.96 1.92
N HIS A 266 9.35 -11.05 1.85
CA HIS A 266 10.18 -11.60 2.93
C HIS A 266 11.64 -11.29 2.71
#